data_AF-A9KJZ0-F1
#
_entry.id   AF-A9KJZ0-F1
#
_cell.length_a   1.000
_cell.length_b   1.000
_cell.length_c   1.000
_cell.angle_alpha   90.00
_cell.angle_beta   90.00
_cell.angle_gamma   90.00
#
_symmetry.space_group_name_H-M   'P 1'
#
loop_
_entity.id
_entity.type
_entity.pdbx_description
1 polymer ?
#
loop_
_entity_poly.entity_id
_entity_poly.type
_entity_poly.pdbx_seq_one_letter_code
_entity_poly.pdbx_strand_id
1 'polypeptide(L)' 'MLTPEWMKEWSYQNNYLTCDPDEIMSSYAEDVWWKCGKCGYDYQMSPKNRSVYEMRHKITCPKCKGLRRKVKYFF' A
#
# COMPACT_ATOMS: atom_id res chain seq x y z
N MET A 1 0.21 -14.22 7.38
CA MET A 1 0.33 -13.00 8.19
C MET A 1 1.25 -12.01 7.47
N LEU A 2 1.09 -10.72 7.74
CA LEU A 2 1.96 -9.67 7.21
C LEU A 2 3.38 -9.79 7.80
N THR A 3 4.39 -9.40 7.04
CA THR A 3 5.79 -9.44 7.51
C THR A 3 6.10 -8.20 8.39
N PRO A 4 7.03 -8.30 9.36
CA PRO A 4 7.39 -7.17 10.23
C PRO A 4 7.88 -5.93 9.48
N GLU A 5 8.54 -6.12 8.33
CA GLU A 5 8.99 -5.01 7.49
C GLU A 5 7.83 -4.23 6.87
N TRP A 6 6.73 -4.90 6.51
CA TRP A 6 5.55 -4.23 5.97
C TRP A 6 4.80 -3.44 7.03
N MET A 7 4.84 -3.89 8.30
CA MET A 7 4.22 -3.16 9.41
C MET A 7 4.83 -1.78 9.64
N LYS A 8 6.11 -1.57 9.27
CA LYS A 8 6.75 -0.24 9.30
C LYS A 8 6.13 0.74 8.30
N GLU A 9 5.58 0.22 7.21
CA GLU A 9 4.91 0.98 6.15
C GLU A 9 3.38 0.94 6.27
N TRP A 10 2.83 0.35 7.33
CA TRP A 10 1.39 0.29 7.55
C TRP A 10 0.84 1.67 7.95
N SER A 11 -0.26 2.09 7.34
CA SER A 11 -0.89 3.37 7.65
C SER A 11 -2.01 3.19 8.69
N TYR A 12 -1.65 3.17 9.97
CA TYR A 12 -2.61 2.97 11.08
C TYR A 12 -3.76 3.98 11.06
N GLN A 13 -3.47 5.26 10.78
CA GLN A 13 -4.48 6.31 10.74
C GLN A 13 -5.53 6.08 9.66
N ASN A 14 -5.10 5.64 8.47
CA ASN A 14 -5.99 5.47 7.32
C ASN A 14 -6.71 4.11 7.33
N ASN A 15 -6.13 3.09 7.96
CA ASN A 15 -6.73 1.76 8.05
C ASN A 15 -7.61 1.56 9.29
N TYR A 16 -7.58 2.48 10.27
CA TYR A 16 -8.26 2.33 11.57
C TYR A 16 -9.73 1.88 11.48
N LEU A 17 -10.49 2.39 10.51
CA LEU A 17 -11.91 2.04 10.32
C LEU A 17 -12.15 0.98 9.24
N THR A 18 -11.11 0.58 8.51
CA THR A 18 -11.25 -0.24 7.29
C THR A 18 -10.76 -1.66 7.49
N CYS A 19 -9.68 -1.88 8.25
CA CYS A 19 -9.14 -3.22 8.45
C CYS A 19 -8.21 -3.32 9.66
N ASP A 20 -8.19 -4.50 10.27
CA ASP A 20 -7.26 -4.87 11.32
C ASP A 20 -6.01 -5.54 10.71
N PRO A 21 -4.78 -5.05 11.00
CA PRO A 21 -3.56 -5.68 10.50
C PRO A 21 -3.39 -7.15 10.92
N ASP A 22 -3.94 -7.58 12.05
CA ASP A 22 -3.79 -8.95 12.55
C ASP A 22 -4.70 -9.95 11.78
N GLU A 23 -5.79 -9.46 11.21
CA GLU A 23 -6.71 -10.25 10.38
C GLU A 23 -6.26 -10.31 8.91
N ILE A 24 -5.28 -9.48 8.50
CA ILE A 24 -4.83 -9.39 7.12
C ILE A 24 -3.73 -10.40 6.81
N MET A 25 -3.98 -11.19 5.75
CA MET A 25 -3.01 -12.09 5.16
C MET A 25 -2.28 -11.48 3.96
N SER A 26 -1.11 -12.01 3.61
CA SER A 26 -0.38 -11.62 2.40
C SER A 26 -1.15 -11.93 1.11
N SER A 27 -2.10 -12.86 1.14
CA SER A 27 -3.00 -13.20 0.03
C SER A 27 -4.22 -12.28 -0.09
N TYR A 28 -4.42 -11.36 0.86
CA TYR A 28 -5.57 -10.46 0.89
C TYR A 28 -5.64 -9.60 -0.37
N ALA A 29 -6.81 -9.62 -1.01
CA ALA A 29 -7.00 -9.06 -2.34
C ALA A 29 -7.51 -7.62 -2.32
N GLU A 30 -8.08 -7.15 -1.22
CA GLU A 30 -8.59 -5.78 -1.11
C GLU A 30 -7.47 -4.79 -0.82
N ASP A 31 -7.70 -3.54 -1.21
CA ASP A 31 -6.72 -2.47 -1.09
C ASP A 31 -6.70 -1.92 0.33
N VAL A 32 -5.50 -1.86 0.90
CA VAL A 32 -5.23 -1.27 2.22
C VAL A 32 -4.27 -0.10 2.07
N TRP A 33 -4.26 0.80 3.05
CA TRP A 33 -3.41 1.98 3.03
C TRP A 33 -2.00 1.67 3.51
N TRP A 34 -1.03 2.10 2.71
CA TRP A 34 0.41 2.02 2.98
C TRP A 34 1.01 3.41 2.99
N LYS A 35 1.98 3.63 3.86
CA LYS A 35 2.81 4.81 3.91
C LYS A 35 4.19 4.49 3.35
N CYS A 36 4.58 5.16 2.26
CA CYS A 36 5.88 4.92 1.65
C CYS A 36 7.02 5.34 2.58
N GLY A 37 7.93 4.41 2.92
CA GLY A 37 9.10 4.73 3.75
C GLY A 37 10.10 5.70 3.10
N LYS A 38 10.09 5.85 1.77
CA LYS A 38 11.01 6.72 1.04
C LYS A 38 10.56 8.18 0.94
N CYS A 39 9.27 8.40 0.69
CA CYS A 39 8.74 9.75 0.41
C CYS A 39 7.58 10.17 1.33
N GLY A 40 7.19 9.32 2.29
CA GLY A 40 6.13 9.58 3.26
C GLY A 40 4.72 9.61 2.66
N TYR A 41 4.56 9.32 1.37
CA TYR A 41 3.28 9.40 0.68
C TYR A 41 2.40 8.19 0.99
N ASP A 42 1.14 8.46 1.36
CA ASP A 42 0.12 7.44 1.55
C ASP A 42 -0.50 6.99 0.22
N TYR A 43 -0.59 5.68 0.02
CA TYR A 43 -1.17 5.08 -1.17
C TYR A 43 -1.87 3.76 -0.84
N GLN A 44 -2.82 3.38 -1.69
CA GLN A 44 -3.56 2.13 -1.56
C GLN A 44 -2.95 1.05 -2.46
N MET A 45 -2.86 -0.17 -1.93
CA MET A 45 -2.55 -1.38 -2.70
C MET A 45 -2.88 -2.63 -1.89
N SER A 46 -3.38 -3.67 -2.53
CA SER A 46 -3.61 -4.94 -1.83
C SER A 46 -2.31 -5.62 -1.37
N PRO A 47 -2.30 -6.29 -0.20
CA PRO A 47 -1.18 -7.12 0.26
C PRO A 47 -0.74 -8.16 -0.79
N LYS A 48 -1.71 -8.77 -1.49
CA LYS A 48 -1.46 -9.71 -2.59
C LYS A 48 -0.62 -9.06 -3.68
N ASN A 49 -1.03 -7.90 -4.19
CA ASN A 49 -0.27 -7.20 -5.22
C ASN A 49 1.08 -6.72 -4.70
N ARG A 50 1.15 -6.27 -3.45
CA ARG A 50 2.40 -5.85 -2.79
C ARG A 50 3.44 -6.98 -2.78
N SER A 51 3.04 -8.21 -2.42
CA SER A 51 3.94 -9.37 -2.44
C SER A 51 4.54 -9.62 -3.83
N VAL A 52 3.71 -9.54 -4.89
CA VAL A 52 4.15 -9.74 -6.27
C VAL A 52 5.12 -8.65 -6.71
N TYR A 53 4.89 -7.40 -6.28
CA TYR A 53 5.81 -6.30 -6.56
C TYR A 53 7.17 -6.50 -5.88
N GLU A 54 7.16 -6.91 -4.61
CA GLU A 54 8.39 -7.17 -3.86
C GLU A 54 9.19 -8.33 -4.45
N MET A 55 8.54 -9.46 -4.77
CA MET A 55 9.18 -10.59 -5.46
C MET A 55 9.80 -10.21 -6.81
N ARG A 56 9.26 -9.17 -7.47
CA ARG A 56 9.76 -8.67 -8.75
C ARG A 56 10.71 -7.48 -8.60
N HIS A 57 11.09 -7.13 -7.37
CA HIS A 57 11.91 -5.96 -7.04
C HIS A 57 11.37 -4.65 -7.64
N LYS A 58 10.04 -4.50 -7.70
CA LYS A 58 9.37 -3.32 -8.25
C LYS A 58 9.02 -2.31 -7.15
N ILE A 59 9.03 -1.03 -7.54
CA ILE A 59 8.58 0.07 -6.68
C ILE A 59 7.06 -0.01 -6.52
N THR A 60 6.61 -0.06 -5.26
CA THR A 60 5.21 -0.12 -4.85
C THR A 60 4.55 1.27 -4.84
N CYS A 61 5.26 2.29 -4.35
CA CYS A 61 4.74 3.64 -4.22
C CYS A 61 4.50 4.30 -5.60
N PRO A 62 3.27 4.71 -5.94
CA PRO A 62 2.95 5.35 -7.22
C PRO A 62 3.72 6.65 -7.45
N LYS A 63 3.96 7.43 -6.38
CA LYS A 63 4.71 8.68 -6.42
C LYS A 63 6.19 8.42 -6.75
N CYS A 64 6.83 7.47 -6.07
CA CYS A 64 8.22 7.09 -6.35
C CYS A 64 8.38 6.44 -7.74
N LYS A 65 7.34 5.78 -8.24
CA LYS A 65 7.32 5.23 -9.60
C LYS A 65 7.23 6.31 -10.69
N GLY A 66 7.00 7.58 -10.33
CA GLY A 66 6.83 8.68 -11.28
C GLY A 66 5.47 8.67 -11.98
N LEU A 67 4.48 7.95 -11.44
CA LEU A 67 3.13 7.95 -12.01
C LEU A 67 2.47 9.30 -11.75
N ARG A 68 2.17 10.05 -12.82
CA ARG A 68 1.34 11.25 -12.73
C ARG A 68 -0.11 10.85 -12.48
N ARG A 69 -0.70 11.34 -11.38
CA ARG A 69 -2.15 11.22 -11.16
C ARG A 69 -2.87 11.91 -12.32
N LYS A 70 -3.77 11.20 -12.99
CA LYS A 70 -4.68 11.82 -13.95
C LYS A 70 -5.67 12.66 -13.15
N VAL A 71 -5.57 13.98 -13.27
CA VAL A 71 -6.59 14.90 -12.73
C VAL A 71 -7.85 14.68 -13.54
N LYS A 72 -8.91 14.14 -12.92
CA LYS A 72 -10.24 14.11 -13.51
C LYS A 72 -10.92 15.42 -13.13
N TYR A 73 -11.14 16.26 -14.11
CA TYR A 73 -12.02 17.41 -13.94
C TYR A 73 -13.46 16.92 -14.12
N PHE A 74 -14.28 17.16 -13.10
CA PHE A 74 -15.73 16.96 -13.20
C PHE A 74 -16.30 18.30 -13.70
N PHE A 75 -16.39 18.43 -15.02
CA PHE A 75 -17.18 19.48 -15.68
C PHE A 75 -18.56 18.94 -16.00
#